data_AF-A0A9P9IZT2-F1
#
_entry.id   AF-A0A9P9IZT2-F1
#
_cell.length_a   1.000
_cell.length_b   1.000
_cell.length_c   1.000
_cell.angle_alpha   90.00
_cell.angle_beta   90.00
_cell.angle_gamma   90.00
#
_symmetry.space_group_name_H-M   'P 1'
#
loop_
_entity.id
_entity.type
_entity.pdbx_description
1 polymer ?
#
loop_
_entity_poly.entity_id
_entity_poly.type
_entity_poly.pdbx_seq_one_letter_code
_entity_poly.pdbx_strand_id
1 'polypeptide(L)'
;SEQVDETVEEIIRRPDFGGASVTLPHKLQIDRLLDSLSPRGEKIGAINTVVVRESHGERTLHGDNMDWVDIKRCIEKSGVRDLELSAAVVLGAGGAARVACYVIQCVGIS
;
A
#
# COMPACT_ATOMS: atom_id res chain seq x y z
N SER A 1 17.02 -6.78 -11.49
CA SER A 1 15.75 -6.53 -10.80
C SER A 1 15.79 -5.10 -10.31
N GLU A 2 14.85 -4.25 -10.71
CA GLU A 2 14.79 -2.88 -10.19
C GLU A 2 14.23 -2.94 -8.76
N GLN A 3 15.16 -3.20 -7.85
CA GLN A 3 14.93 -3.22 -6.42
C GLN A 3 14.92 -1.79 -5.89
N VAL A 4 14.49 -1.60 -4.67
CA VAL A 4 14.85 -0.38 -3.94
C VAL A 4 16.37 -0.37 -3.82
N ASP A 5 17.01 0.68 -4.36
CA ASP A 5 18.45 0.82 -4.46
C ASP A 5 18.99 1.89 -3.49
N GLU A 6 20.31 2.07 -3.52
CA GLU A 6 21.03 3.04 -2.68
C GLU A 6 20.52 4.47 -2.91
N THR A 7 20.09 4.82 -4.14
CA THR A 7 19.57 6.16 -4.44
C THR A 7 18.24 6.42 -3.74
N VAL A 8 17.33 5.44 -3.73
CA VAL A 8 16.08 5.56 -2.98
C VAL A 8 16.36 5.68 -1.48
N GLU A 9 17.28 4.86 -0.95
CA GLU A 9 17.66 4.92 0.46
C GLU A 9 18.23 6.29 0.86
N GLU A 10 19.15 6.83 0.06
CA GLU A 10 19.71 8.17 0.30
C GLU A 10 18.62 9.23 0.35
N ILE A 11 17.67 9.21 -0.58
CA ILE A 11 16.59 10.21 -0.66
C ILE A 11 15.69 10.17 0.59
N ILE A 12 15.22 9.00 1.02
CA ILE A 12 14.26 8.94 2.15
C ILE A 12 14.91 9.29 3.49
N ARG A 13 16.22 9.08 3.61
CA ARG A 13 17.01 9.38 4.82
C ARG A 13 17.37 10.86 4.94
N ARG A 14 17.19 11.67 3.90
CA ARG A 14 17.45 13.11 3.97
C ARG A 14 16.64 13.80 5.08
N PRO A 15 17.22 14.76 5.82
CA PRO A 15 16.49 15.49 6.87
C PRO A 15 15.28 16.27 6.36
N ASP A 16 15.30 16.72 5.11
CA ASP A 16 14.24 17.50 4.46
C ASP A 16 13.20 16.63 3.73
N PHE A 17 13.34 15.30 3.75
CA PHE A 17 12.34 14.41 3.15
C PHE A 17 11.06 14.44 3.99
N GLY A 18 9.94 14.82 3.38
CA GLY A 18 8.63 14.96 4.03
C GLY A 18 7.66 13.80 3.80
N GLY A 19 8.06 12.78 3.05
CA GLY A 19 7.22 11.66 2.63
C GLY A 19 7.26 11.45 1.12
N ALA A 20 6.64 10.38 0.64
CA ALA A 20 6.61 10.06 -0.78
C ALA A 20 5.40 9.24 -1.18
N SER A 21 4.96 9.44 -2.41
CA SER A 21 4.18 8.44 -3.15
C SER A 21 5.14 7.47 -3.83
N VAL A 22 4.91 6.18 -3.65
CA VAL A 22 5.75 5.10 -4.18
C VAL A 22 4.99 4.38 -5.29
N THR A 23 5.65 4.20 -6.44
CA THR A 23 5.08 3.50 -7.60
C THR A 23 5.99 2.34 -8.04
N LEU A 24 5.63 1.68 -9.15
CA LEU A 24 6.47 0.66 -9.77
C LEU A 24 7.88 1.24 -10.05
N PRO A 25 8.95 0.46 -9.86
CA PRO A 25 8.97 -0.94 -9.41
C PRO A 25 9.03 -1.13 -7.88
N HIS A 26 9.06 -0.04 -7.10
CA HIS A 26 9.45 -0.06 -5.67
C HIS A 26 8.34 -0.44 -4.68
N LYS A 27 7.07 -0.44 -5.08
CA LYS A 27 5.92 -0.70 -4.16
C LYS A 27 6.04 -1.98 -3.34
N LEU A 28 6.70 -3.03 -3.85
CA LEU A 28 6.79 -4.34 -3.19
C LEU A 28 8.01 -4.50 -2.27
N GLN A 29 8.92 -3.53 -2.24
CA GLN A 29 10.21 -3.68 -1.54
C GLN A 29 10.60 -2.46 -0.69
N ILE A 30 9.84 -1.36 -0.80
CA ILE A 30 10.10 -0.15 -0.02
C ILE A 30 9.96 -0.39 1.48
N ASP A 31 9.17 -1.39 1.89
CA ASP A 31 9.00 -1.83 3.28
C ASP A 31 10.33 -2.08 4.00
N ARG A 32 11.35 -2.56 3.29
CA ARG A 32 12.71 -2.79 3.82
C ARG A 32 13.39 -1.55 4.36
N LEU A 33 12.99 -0.37 3.91
CA LEU A 33 13.58 0.90 4.32
C LEU A 33 12.70 1.66 5.33
N LEU A 34 11.54 1.13 5.70
CA LEU A 34 10.58 1.78 6.59
C LEU A 34 10.66 1.20 7.99
N ASP A 35 10.40 2.04 9.00
CA ASP A 35 10.49 1.65 10.40
C ASP A 35 9.22 0.94 10.87
N SER A 36 8.08 1.20 10.22
CA SER A 36 6.81 0.55 10.52
C SER A 36 5.86 0.56 9.34
N LEU A 37 4.90 -0.35 9.33
CA LEU A 37 3.82 -0.41 8.36
C LEU A 37 2.47 -0.27 9.06
N SER A 38 1.46 0.17 8.31
CA SER A 38 0.08 0.06 8.78
C SER A 38 -0.39 -1.41 8.72
N PRO A 39 -1.37 -1.83 9.55
CA PRO A 39 -1.88 -3.21 9.51
C PRO A 39 -2.42 -3.63 8.13
N ARG A 40 -2.93 -2.66 7.36
CA ARG A 40 -3.37 -2.89 5.96
C ARG A 40 -2.20 -2.98 5.01
N GLY A 41 -1.17 -2.15 5.18
CA GLY A 41 0.07 -2.20 4.39
C GLY A 41 0.75 -3.55 4.52
N GLU A 42 0.82 -4.09 5.74
CA GLU A 42 1.32 -5.45 6.02
C GLU A 42 0.51 -6.52 5.29
N LYS A 43 -0.83 -6.48 5.42
CA LYS A 43 -1.71 -7.47 4.77
C LYS A 43 -1.65 -7.42 3.25
N ILE A 44 -1.56 -6.22 2.66
CA ILE A 44 -1.47 -6.04 1.22
C ILE A 44 -0.08 -6.45 0.70
N GLY A 45 0.98 -6.18 1.47
CA GLY A 45 2.36 -6.46 1.04
C GLY A 45 2.81 -5.59 -0.15
N ALA A 46 2.23 -4.40 -0.29
CA ALA A 46 2.62 -3.40 -1.27
C ALA A 46 2.36 -2.01 -0.68
N ILE A 47 3.35 -1.12 -0.68
CA ILE A 47 3.29 0.19 -0.05
C ILE A 47 3.34 1.27 -1.12
N ASN A 48 2.37 2.18 -1.13
CA ASN A 48 2.29 3.29 -2.09
C ASN A 48 2.50 4.67 -1.45
N THR A 49 2.54 4.73 -0.12
CA THR A 49 2.60 5.98 0.64
C THR A 49 3.59 5.82 1.78
N VAL A 50 4.58 6.71 1.83
CA VAL A 50 5.54 6.85 2.92
C VAL A 50 5.24 8.16 3.65
N VAL A 51 5.02 8.06 4.94
CA VAL A 51 4.76 9.19 5.83
C VAL A 51 5.91 9.32 6.82
N VAL A 52 6.44 10.53 6.95
CA VAL A 52 7.39 10.86 8.00
C VAL A 52 6.63 11.15 9.28
N ARG A 53 7.01 10.49 10.37
CA ARG A 53 6.46 10.70 11.71
C ARG A 53 7.56 11.17 12.63
N GLU A 54 7.25 12.14 13.47
CA GLU A 54 8.14 12.60 14.52
C GLU A 54 7.51 12.29 15.87
N SER A 55 8.24 11.58 16.72
CA SER A 55 7.80 11.27 18.07
C SER A 55 9.01 11.25 19.00
N HIS A 56 8.90 11.90 20.16
CA HIS A 56 9.99 11.99 21.14
C HIS A 56 11.32 12.53 20.57
N GLY A 57 11.27 13.36 19.52
CA GLY A 57 12.46 13.89 18.84
C GLY A 57 13.10 12.92 17.85
N GLU A 58 12.55 11.72 17.67
CA GLU A 58 12.98 10.75 16.67
C GLU A 58 12.09 10.80 15.43
N ARG A 59 12.73 10.81 14.26
CA ARG A 59 12.10 10.76 12.94
C ARG A 59 12.00 9.31 12.50
N THR A 60 10.79 8.87 12.17
CA THR A 60 10.49 7.53 11.67
C THR A 60 9.73 7.58 10.35
N LEU A 61 9.87 6.54 9.54
CA LEU A 61 9.22 6.35 8.26
C LEU A 61 8.14 5.28 8.39
N HIS A 62 6.91 5.67 8.11
CA HIS A 62 5.75 4.78 8.18
C HIS A 62 5.19 4.51 6.78
N GLY A 63 5.04 3.23 6.45
CA GLY A 63 4.48 2.77 5.18
C GLY A 63 3.00 2.47 5.24
N ASP A 64 2.29 2.86 4.19
CA ASP A 64 0.90 2.52 4.01
C ASP A 64 0.56 2.25 2.53
N ASN A 65 -0.57 1.60 2.32
CA ASN A 65 -1.21 1.54 1.02
C ASN A 65 -2.56 2.24 1.12
N MET A 66 -2.78 3.28 0.30
CA MET A 66 -4.05 4.02 0.24
C MET A 66 -4.88 3.68 -1.00
N ASP A 67 -4.36 2.88 -1.94
CA ASP A 67 -5.09 2.46 -3.16
C ASP A 67 -6.37 1.67 -2.80
N TRP A 68 -6.39 1.00 -1.64
CA TRP A 68 -7.56 0.24 -1.18
C TRP A 68 -8.82 1.10 -1.02
N VAL A 69 -8.66 2.38 -0.65
CA VAL A 69 -9.78 3.31 -0.45
C VAL A 69 -10.52 3.51 -1.76
N ASP A 70 -9.77 3.71 -2.85
CA ASP A 70 -10.34 3.98 -4.16
C ASP A 70 -10.96 2.72 -4.77
N ILE A 71 -10.31 1.56 -4.64
CA ILE A 71 -10.90 0.28 -5.08
C ILE A 71 -12.19 -0.02 -4.32
N LYS A 72 -12.22 0.17 -2.99
CA LYS A 72 -13.43 -0.02 -2.18
C LYS A 72 -14.56 0.91 -2.63
N ARG A 73 -14.25 2.19 -2.85
CA ARG A 73 -15.22 3.17 -3.37
C ARG A 73 -15.74 2.81 -4.76
N CYS A 74 -14.91 2.25 -5.63
CA CYS A 74 -15.35 1.77 -6.94
C CYS A 74 -16.35 0.62 -6.82
N ILE A 75 -16.09 -0.36 -5.94
CA ILE A 75 -17.03 -1.47 -5.68
C ILE A 75 -18.35 -0.93 -5.11
N GLU A 76 -18.29 -0.05 -4.11
CA GLU A 76 -19.49 0.56 -3.50
C GLU A 76 -20.33 1.34 -4.50
N LYS A 77 -19.70 2.01 -5.47
CA LYS A 77 -20.37 2.79 -6.52
C LYS A 77 -20.82 1.96 -7.72
N SER A 78 -20.40 0.70 -7.84
CA SER A 78 -20.71 -0.16 -8.99
C SER A 78 -22.18 -0.58 -9.06
N GLY A 79 -22.91 -0.48 -7.94
CA GLY A 79 -24.30 -0.93 -7.83
C GLY A 79 -24.47 -2.44 -7.63
N VAL A 80 -23.37 -3.20 -7.49
CA VAL A 80 -23.40 -4.62 -7.10
C VAL A 80 -23.98 -4.74 -5.69
N ARG A 81 -24.90 -5.70 -5.51
CA ARG A 81 -25.57 -6.01 -4.24
C ARG A 81 -25.17 -7.41 -3.78
N ASP A 82 -25.46 -7.72 -2.51
CA ASP A 82 -25.26 -9.06 -1.95
C ASP A 82 -23.82 -9.56 -2.14
N LEU A 83 -22.84 -8.70 -1.83
CA LEU A 83 -21.41 -8.99 -1.99
C LEU A 83 -20.97 -10.26 -1.24
N GLU A 84 -21.59 -10.54 -0.09
CA GLU A 84 -21.32 -11.76 0.71
C GLU A 84 -21.71 -13.06 0.00
N LEU A 85 -22.59 -12.99 -0.99
CA LEU A 85 -23.03 -14.15 -1.80
C LEU A 85 -22.40 -14.16 -3.20
N SER A 86 -21.48 -13.23 -3.46
CA SER A 86 -20.86 -13.05 -4.77
C SER A 86 -19.48 -13.71 -4.84
N ALA A 87 -18.98 -13.93 -6.05
CA ALA A 87 -17.60 -14.30 -6.31
C ALA A 87 -16.90 -13.20 -7.10
N ALA A 88 -15.58 -13.07 -6.94
CA ALA A 88 -14.77 -12.11 -7.67
C ALA A 88 -13.58 -12.77 -8.39
N VAL A 89 -13.21 -12.18 -9.54
CA VAL A 89 -12.01 -12.57 -10.29
C VAL A 89 -11.08 -11.37 -10.36
N VAL A 90 -9.83 -11.54 -9.92
CA VAL A 90 -8.77 -10.54 -10.06
C VAL A 90 -7.85 -10.96 -11.20
N LEU A 91 -7.72 -10.11 -12.22
CA LEU A 91 -6.82 -10.35 -13.35
C LEU A 91 -5.48 -9.62 -13.13
N GLY A 92 -4.40 -10.39 -13.03
CA GLY A 92 -3.04 -9.89 -12.83
C GLY A 92 -2.42 -10.31 -11.48
N ALA A 93 -1.14 -10.04 -11.30
CA ALA A 93 -0.36 -10.47 -10.11
C ALA A 93 0.53 -9.37 -9.51
N GLY A 94 0.33 -8.11 -9.92
CA GLY A 94 1.10 -6.96 -9.46
C GLY A 94 0.60 -6.37 -8.13
N GLY A 95 1.19 -5.24 -7.71
CA GLY A 95 0.79 -4.55 -6.47
C GLY A 95 -0.70 -4.18 -6.43
N ALA A 96 -1.27 -3.72 -7.54
CA ALA A 96 -2.71 -3.42 -7.63
C ALA A 96 -3.60 -4.67 -7.44
N ALA A 97 -3.17 -5.84 -7.92
CA ALA A 97 -3.90 -7.09 -7.73
C ALA A 97 -3.95 -7.48 -6.24
N ARG A 98 -2.86 -7.27 -5.50
CA ARG A 98 -2.82 -7.49 -4.04
C ARG A 98 -3.81 -6.60 -3.29
N VAL A 99 -3.88 -5.32 -3.67
CA VAL A 99 -4.86 -4.38 -3.10
C VAL A 99 -6.28 -4.83 -3.43
N ALA A 100 -6.55 -5.27 -4.66
CA ALA A 100 -7.86 -5.77 -5.06
C ALA A 100 -8.29 -7.00 -4.23
N CYS A 101 -7.40 -7.99 -4.05
CA CYS A 101 -7.67 -9.15 -3.20
C CYS A 101 -7.99 -8.76 -1.75
N TYR A 102 -7.20 -7.83 -1.19
CA TYR A 102 -7.45 -7.31 0.16
C TYR A 102 -8.84 -6.66 0.28
N VAL A 103 -9.22 -5.81 -0.68
CA VAL A 103 -10.51 -5.11 -0.65
C VAL A 103 -11.69 -6.07 -0.80
N ILE A 104 -11.60 -7.05 -1.71
CA ILE A 104 -12.64 -8.07 -1.94
C ILE A 104 -12.97 -8.80 -0.62
N GLN A 105 -11.94 -9.20 0.14
CA GLN A 105 -12.11 -9.79 1.46
C GLN A 105 -12.73 -8.80 2.47
N CYS A 106 -12.28 -7.54 2.48
CA CYS A 106 -12.83 -6.52 3.39
C CYS A 106 -14.30 -6.18 3.14
N VAL A 107 -14.80 -6.35 1.90
CA VAL A 107 -16.21 -6.10 1.55
C VAL A 107 -17.08 -7.36 1.63
N GLY A 108 -16.54 -8.48 2.12
CA GLY A 108 -17.28 -9.70 2.42
C GLY A 108 -17.37 -10.73 1.29
N ILE A 109 -16.74 -10.49 0.14
CA ILE A 109 -16.70 -11.46 -0.95
C ILE A 109 -15.75 -12.60 -0.55
N SER A 110 -16.24 -13.84 -0.59
CA SER A 110 -15.51 -15.06 -0.17
C SER A 110 -15.09 -15.93 -1.35
#